data_AF-A0A3C0W0E0-F1
#
_entry.id   AF-A0A3C0W0E0-F1
#
_cell.length_a   1.000
_cell.length_b   1.000
_cell.length_c   1.000
_cell.angle_alpha   90.00
_cell.angle_beta   90.00
_cell.angle_gamma   90.00
#
_symmetry.space_group_name_H-M   'P 1'
#
loop_
_entity.id
_entity.type
_entity.pdbx_description
1 polymer ?
#
loop_
_entity_poly.entity_id
_entity_poly.type
_entity_poly.pdbx_seq_one_letter_code
_entity_poly.pdbx_strand_id
1 'polypeptide(L)'
;SAFKGQGLHFEEVREYTPGDEIRSIDWNVTARMNQPFVKVYSEERELTLMLLVDLSGSGFFGSVEQTKREVAAELASVLAFSAIRNNDKVGLILFTDKVEKYIPPRKGRFHVLRVIREILFFEPENRGTDLNGALEFLGRVVPRKAITVCVSDFLGQTNPTRQLMDAHLRRHVVMSETLAQTSAT
;
A
#
# COMPACT_ATOMS: atom_id res chain seq x y z
N SER A 1 6.39 12.32 -33.32
CA SER A 1 6.67 11.67 -32.02
C SER A 1 6.38 12.61 -30.87
N ALA A 2 5.22 12.47 -30.25
CA ALA A 2 4.84 13.20 -29.03
C ALA A 2 4.02 12.29 -28.10
N PHE A 3 4.46 11.06 -27.90
CA PHE A 3 4.00 10.19 -26.82
C PHE A 3 5.18 10.00 -25.87
N LYS A 4 5.39 10.98 -24.99
CA LYS A 4 6.19 10.80 -23.78
C LYS A 4 5.29 10.06 -22.79
N GLY A 5 5.74 8.88 -22.38
CA GLY A 5 4.96 7.91 -21.62
C GLY A 5 4.36 8.45 -20.32
N GLN A 6 3.06 8.19 -20.14
CA GLN A 6 2.33 8.27 -18.87
C GLN A 6 1.18 7.25 -18.94
N GLY A 7 1.38 6.04 -18.41
CA GLY A 7 0.32 5.15 -17.87
C GLY A 7 -0.90 4.74 -18.71
N LEU A 8 -1.00 5.15 -19.98
CA LEU A 8 -2.16 4.89 -20.83
C LEU A 8 -1.97 3.58 -21.59
N HIS A 9 -2.80 2.58 -21.28
CA HIS A 9 -2.90 1.31 -21.98
C HIS A 9 -3.97 1.43 -23.07
N PHE A 10 -3.69 0.96 -24.28
CA PHE A 10 -4.70 0.91 -25.34
C PHE A 10 -5.80 -0.07 -24.93
N GLU A 11 -7.04 0.38 -24.86
CA GLU A 11 -8.17 -0.43 -24.47
C GLU A 11 -8.88 -0.99 -25.69
N GLU A 12 -9.39 -0.10 -26.54
CA GLU A 12 -10.10 -0.46 -27.76
C GLU A 12 -10.12 0.67 -28.80
N VAL A 13 -10.63 0.36 -29.98
CA VAL A 13 -11.04 1.35 -30.98
C VAL A 13 -12.56 1.33 -31.08
N ARG A 14 -13.21 2.48 -30.86
CA ARG A 14 -14.67 2.63 -30.97
C ARG A 14 -15.06 3.76 -31.92
N GLU A 15 -16.30 3.75 -32.38
CA GLU A 15 -16.84 4.80 -33.23
C GLU A 15 -16.85 6.15 -32.48
N TYR A 16 -16.53 7.22 -33.20
CA TYR A 16 -16.51 8.58 -32.68
C TYR A 16 -17.92 9.03 -32.28
N THR A 17 -18.03 9.65 -31.10
CA THR A 17 -19.24 10.30 -30.64
C THR A 17 -18.97 11.80 -30.47
N PRO A 18 -19.93 12.69 -30.78
CA PRO A 18 -19.76 14.13 -30.54
C PRO A 18 -19.35 14.42 -29.09
N GLY A 19 -18.19 15.08 -28.94
CA GLY A 19 -17.57 15.35 -27.63
C GLY A 19 -16.24 14.62 -27.43
N ASP A 20 -15.92 13.62 -28.26
CA ASP A 20 -14.63 12.96 -28.24
C ASP A 20 -13.49 13.88 -28.70
N GLU A 21 -12.30 13.70 -28.13
CA GLU A 21 -11.13 14.48 -28.49
C GLU A 21 -10.66 14.17 -29.92
N ILE A 22 -10.59 15.18 -30.79
CA ILE A 22 -10.20 15.01 -32.20
C ILE A 22 -8.80 14.38 -32.36
N ARG A 23 -7.91 14.56 -31.37
CA ARG A 23 -6.55 13.99 -31.40
C ARG A 23 -6.52 12.49 -31.15
N SER A 24 -7.58 11.91 -30.57
CA SER A 24 -7.65 10.46 -30.33
C SER A 24 -8.13 9.69 -31.56
N ILE A 25 -8.50 10.37 -32.67
CA ILE A 25 -8.97 9.73 -33.90
C ILE A 25 -7.90 8.79 -34.47
N ASP A 26 -8.29 7.54 -34.71
CA ASP A 26 -7.50 6.59 -35.49
C ASP A 26 -7.79 6.77 -36.98
N TRP A 27 -6.93 7.52 -37.67
CA TRP A 27 -7.07 7.78 -39.10
C TRP A 27 -6.95 6.52 -39.97
N ASN A 28 -6.24 5.47 -39.52
CA ASN A 28 -6.09 4.23 -40.29
C ASN A 28 -7.38 3.41 -40.25
N VAL A 29 -8.00 3.27 -39.08
CA VAL A 29 -9.29 2.58 -38.95
C VAL A 29 -10.39 3.40 -39.61
N THR A 30 -10.39 4.72 -39.40
CA THR A 30 -11.34 5.65 -40.02
C THR A 30 -11.33 5.54 -41.54
N ALA A 31 -10.15 5.49 -42.17
CA ALA A 31 -10.02 5.36 -43.63
C ALA A 31 -10.55 4.02 -44.18
N ARG A 32 -10.49 2.94 -43.38
CA ARG A 32 -10.98 1.61 -43.81
C ARG A 32 -12.48 1.45 -43.61
N MET A 33 -13.02 2.04 -42.54
CA MET A 33 -14.43 1.90 -42.17
C MET A 33 -15.32 3.00 -42.77
N ASN A 34 -14.72 4.04 -43.38
CA ASN A 34 -15.39 5.20 -43.95
C ASN A 34 -16.30 5.96 -42.96
N GLN A 35 -16.00 5.83 -41.67
CA GLN A 35 -16.64 6.54 -40.56
C GLN A 35 -15.60 6.81 -39.46
N PRO A 36 -15.70 7.89 -38.66
CA PRO A 36 -14.65 8.26 -37.71
C PRO A 36 -14.57 7.32 -36.52
N PHE A 37 -13.36 6.89 -36.17
CA PHE A 37 -13.07 6.03 -35.01
C PHE A 37 -12.03 6.68 -34.09
N VAL A 38 -12.16 6.47 -32.78
CA VAL A 38 -11.24 6.98 -31.75
C VAL A 38 -10.56 5.84 -31.00
N LYS A 39 -9.29 6.03 -30.65
CA LYS A 39 -8.57 5.15 -29.73
C LYS A 39 -8.96 5.48 -28.30
N VAL A 40 -9.50 4.49 -27.60
CA VAL A 40 -9.75 4.57 -26.16
C VAL A 40 -8.52 4.04 -25.45
N TYR A 41 -8.03 4.80 -24.48
CA TYR A 41 -6.95 4.40 -23.61
C TYR A 41 -7.44 4.39 -22.17
N SER A 42 -7.15 3.31 -21.45
CA SER A 42 -7.38 3.23 -20.01
C SER A 42 -6.09 3.59 -19.26
N GLU A 43 -6.21 4.33 -18.16
CA GLU A 43 -5.08 4.56 -17.26
C GLU A 43 -4.96 3.36 -16.32
N GLU A 44 -3.96 2.49 -16.52
CA GLU A 44 -3.70 1.41 -15.56
C GLU A 44 -3.07 2.04 -14.31
N ARG A 45 -3.90 2.31 -13.30
CA ARG A 45 -3.45 2.89 -12.02
C ARG A 45 -3.01 1.79 -11.09
N GLU A 46 -1.71 1.52 -11.11
CA GLU A 46 -1.07 0.68 -10.11
C GLU A 46 -1.06 1.40 -8.74
N LEU A 47 -1.71 0.81 -7.74
CA LEU A 47 -1.64 1.28 -6.35
C LEU A 47 -0.46 0.63 -5.63
N THR A 48 -0.04 1.28 -4.54
CA THR A 48 0.97 0.74 -3.63
C THR A 48 0.35 0.58 -2.24
N LEU A 49 0.33 -0.65 -1.73
CA LEU A 49 0.01 -0.96 -0.36
C LEU A 49 1.30 -0.93 0.48
N MET A 50 1.34 -0.08 1.50
CA MET A 50 2.40 -0.02 2.50
C MET A 50 1.87 -0.54 3.83
N LEU A 51 2.49 -1.59 4.33
CA LEU A 51 2.24 -2.12 5.66
C LEU A 51 3.25 -1.49 6.63
N LEU A 52 2.77 -0.87 7.69
CA LEU A 52 3.57 -0.40 8.81
C LEU A 52 3.22 -1.29 10.00
N VAL A 53 4.19 -2.04 10.53
CA VAL A 53 3.94 -2.95 11.65
C VAL A 53 4.81 -2.53 12.82
N ASP A 54 4.14 -2.24 13.93
CA ASP A 54 4.74 -1.90 15.21
C ASP A 54 5.18 -3.18 15.92
N LEU A 55 6.48 -3.31 16.15
CA LEU A 55 7.12 -4.41 16.86
C LEU A 55 7.59 -4.01 18.26
N SER A 56 7.14 -2.88 18.79
CA SER A 56 7.42 -2.45 20.16
C SER A 56 6.92 -3.46 21.19
N GLY A 57 7.63 -3.54 22.31
CA GLY A 57 7.38 -4.47 23.40
C GLY A 57 6.30 -3.98 24.38
N SER A 58 5.28 -3.28 23.90
CA SER A 58 4.24 -2.63 24.72
C SER A 58 3.28 -3.60 25.43
N GLY A 59 3.51 -4.93 25.37
CA GLY A 59 2.72 -5.95 26.04
C GLY A 59 3.51 -6.75 27.08
N PHE A 60 2.91 -6.96 28.26
CA PHE A 60 3.45 -7.87 29.28
C PHE A 60 3.58 -9.30 28.73
N PHE A 61 4.82 -9.76 28.60
CA PHE A 61 5.25 -11.16 28.41
C PHE A 61 4.93 -11.83 27.05
N GLY A 62 5.89 -12.65 26.60
CA GLY A 62 6.11 -13.05 25.20
C GLY A 62 5.00 -13.82 24.47
N SER A 63 3.92 -14.24 25.15
CA SER A 63 2.75 -14.79 24.47
C SER A 63 1.96 -13.70 23.73
N VAL A 64 1.85 -12.50 24.32
CA VAL A 64 1.09 -11.38 23.71
C VAL A 64 1.82 -10.82 22.49
N GLU A 65 3.14 -10.70 22.56
CA GLU A 65 3.97 -10.25 21.42
C GLU A 65 3.85 -11.21 20.23
N GLN A 66 3.88 -12.52 20.49
CA GLN A 66 3.71 -13.53 19.45
C GLN A 66 2.32 -13.42 18.80
N THR A 67 1.26 -13.29 19.60
CA THR A 67 -0.11 -13.10 19.09
C THR A 67 -0.25 -11.81 18.28
N LYS A 68 0.37 -10.69 18.69
CA LYS A 68 0.36 -9.42 17.94
C LYS A 68 0.98 -9.59 16.56
N ARG A 69 2.11 -10.30 16.45
CA ARG A 69 2.76 -10.60 15.17
C ARG A 69 1.94 -11.53 14.29
N GLU A 70 1.33 -12.56 14.87
CA GLU A 70 0.47 -13.50 14.15
C GLU A 70 -0.74 -12.79 13.54
N VAL A 71 -1.43 -11.94 14.33
CA VAL A 71 -2.55 -11.14 13.83
C VAL A 71 -2.10 -10.10 12.79
N ALA A 72 -0.96 -9.44 13.02
CA ALA A 72 -0.40 -8.53 12.04
C ALA A 72 -0.06 -9.23 10.72
N ALA A 73 0.50 -10.44 10.78
CA ALA A 73 0.82 -11.26 9.63
C ALA A 73 -0.44 -11.76 8.90
N GLU A 74 -1.49 -12.13 9.64
CA GLU A 74 -2.77 -12.54 9.06
C GLU A 74 -3.43 -11.38 8.29
N LEU A 75 -3.56 -10.21 8.93
CA LEU A 75 -4.09 -9.00 8.30
C LEU A 75 -3.25 -8.59 7.09
N ALA A 76 -1.92 -8.56 7.24
CA ALA A 76 -0.99 -8.29 6.15
C ALA A 76 -1.15 -9.27 5.00
N SER A 77 -1.37 -10.56 5.28
CA SER A 77 -1.57 -11.59 4.27
C SER A 77 -2.83 -11.31 3.46
N VAL A 78 -3.97 -11.07 4.11
CA VAL A 78 -5.24 -10.80 3.43
C VAL A 78 -5.11 -9.57 2.52
N LEU A 79 -4.55 -8.47 3.04
CA LEU A 79 -4.38 -7.23 2.29
C LEU A 79 -3.37 -7.37 1.14
N ALA A 80 -2.22 -7.99 1.39
CA ALA A 80 -1.17 -8.14 0.39
C ALA A 80 -1.58 -9.10 -0.73
N PHE A 81 -2.27 -10.20 -0.41
CA PHE A 81 -2.81 -11.11 -1.43
C PHE A 81 -3.94 -10.47 -2.24
N SER A 82 -4.76 -9.62 -1.62
CA SER A 82 -5.76 -8.81 -2.33
C SER A 82 -5.09 -7.81 -3.28
N ALA A 83 -4.07 -7.08 -2.81
CA ALA A 83 -3.31 -6.11 -3.60
C ALA A 83 -2.69 -6.76 -4.85
N ILE A 84 -2.01 -7.91 -4.72
CA ILE A 84 -1.40 -8.55 -5.90
C ILE A 84 -2.42 -9.12 -6.90
N ARG A 85 -3.67 -9.43 -6.48
CA ARG A 85 -4.75 -9.80 -7.41
C ARG A 85 -5.15 -8.63 -8.30
N ASN A 86 -5.04 -7.41 -7.79
CA ASN A 86 -5.25 -6.16 -8.52
C ASN A 86 -3.97 -5.64 -9.21
N ASN A 87 -2.91 -6.46 -9.29
CA ASN A 87 -1.61 -6.07 -9.86
C ASN A 87 -0.95 -4.88 -9.13
N ASP A 88 -1.25 -4.68 -7.83
CA ASP A 88 -0.67 -3.63 -7.00
C ASP A 88 0.68 -4.04 -6.38
N LYS A 89 1.47 -3.04 -6.00
CA LYS A 89 2.72 -3.25 -5.24
C LYS A 89 2.45 -3.37 -3.75
N VAL A 90 3.24 -4.19 -3.07
CA VAL A 90 3.21 -4.32 -1.61
C VAL A 90 4.58 -4.00 -1.04
N GLY A 91 4.66 -3.12 -0.05
CA GLY A 91 5.86 -2.80 0.73
C GLY A 91 5.63 -2.96 2.24
N LEU A 92 6.72 -2.99 3.00
CA LEU A 92 6.69 -3.19 4.45
C LEU A 92 7.66 -2.22 5.14
N ILE A 93 7.23 -1.65 6.26
CA ILE A 93 8.06 -0.99 7.25
C ILE A 93 7.81 -1.67 8.59
N LEU A 94 8.86 -2.19 9.21
CA LEU A 94 8.85 -2.65 10.59
C LEU A 94 9.49 -1.56 11.45
N PHE A 95 8.86 -1.22 12.58
CA PHE A 95 9.35 -0.16 13.44
C PHE A 95 9.12 -0.46 14.93
N THR A 96 9.94 0.20 15.74
CA THR A 96 9.90 0.30 17.20
C THR A 96 9.98 1.80 17.53
N ASP A 97 10.86 2.23 18.42
CA ASP A 97 11.37 3.60 18.57
C ASP A 97 12.26 4.06 17.39
N LYS A 98 12.51 3.19 16.41
CA LYS A 98 13.16 3.51 15.14
C LYS A 98 12.58 2.67 14.01
N VAL A 99 12.94 3.00 12.77
CA VAL A 99 12.69 2.10 11.63
C VAL A 99 13.68 0.96 11.69
N GLU A 100 13.17 -0.24 11.95
CA GLU A 100 13.96 -1.47 12.07
C GLU A 100 14.21 -2.10 10.69
N LYS A 101 13.21 -2.07 9.81
CA LYS A 101 13.33 -2.65 8.48
C LYS A 101 12.43 -1.98 7.45
N TYR A 102 12.96 -1.81 6.25
CA TYR A 102 12.22 -1.36 5.08
C TYR A 102 12.34 -2.37 3.94
N ILE A 103 11.19 -2.78 3.41
CA ILE A 103 11.09 -3.60 2.20
C ILE A 103 10.39 -2.75 1.12
N PRO A 104 11.11 -2.38 0.05
CA PRO A 104 10.55 -1.57 -1.03
C PRO A 104 9.34 -2.24 -1.70
N PRO A 105 8.35 -1.46 -2.16
CA PRO A 105 7.17 -2.01 -2.80
C PRO A 105 7.50 -2.78 -4.08
N ARG A 106 7.08 -4.05 -4.16
CA ARG A 106 7.20 -4.88 -5.36
C ARG A 106 5.95 -5.74 -5.55
N LYS A 107 5.80 -6.26 -6.76
CA LYS A 107 4.72 -7.19 -7.14
C LYS A 107 5.16 -8.64 -6.95
N GLY A 108 4.16 -9.53 -6.98
CA GLY A 108 4.36 -10.96 -7.13
C GLY A 108 4.27 -11.73 -5.82
N ARG A 109 3.82 -12.98 -5.95
CA ARG A 109 3.53 -13.87 -4.83
C ARG A 109 4.74 -14.11 -3.91
N PHE A 110 5.93 -14.32 -4.47
CA PHE A 110 7.14 -14.52 -3.67
C PHE A 110 7.52 -13.30 -2.83
N HIS A 111 7.26 -12.09 -3.34
CA HIS A 111 7.50 -10.87 -2.57
C HIS A 111 6.53 -10.74 -1.41
N VAL A 112 5.24 -11.06 -1.61
CA VAL A 112 4.25 -11.09 -0.53
C VAL A 112 4.62 -12.11 0.55
N LEU A 113 5.02 -13.33 0.16
CA LEU A 113 5.48 -14.34 1.12
C LEU A 113 6.71 -13.88 1.90
N ARG A 114 7.63 -13.13 1.27
CA ARG A 114 8.75 -12.50 1.96
C ARG A 114 8.27 -11.46 2.98
N VAL A 115 7.34 -10.57 2.61
CA VAL A 115 6.77 -9.57 3.51
C VAL A 115 6.15 -10.23 4.74
N ILE A 116 5.34 -11.27 4.56
CA ILE A 116 4.69 -12.00 5.66
C ILE A 116 5.73 -12.67 6.57
N ARG A 117 6.74 -13.33 5.98
CA ARG A 117 7.84 -13.95 6.74
C ARG A 117 8.56 -12.93 7.62
N GLU A 118 8.78 -11.73 7.12
CA GLU A 118 9.48 -10.67 7.83
C GLU A 118 8.63 -10.15 9.01
N ILE A 119 7.31 -10.09 8.87
CA ILE A 119 6.43 -9.75 10.01
C ILE A 119 6.50 -10.82 11.11
N LEU A 120 6.50 -12.10 10.74
CA LEU A 120 6.48 -13.21 11.70
C LEU A 120 7.81 -13.40 12.44
N PHE A 121 8.93 -13.32 11.72
CA PHE A 121 10.22 -13.81 12.22
C PHE A 121 11.27 -12.73 12.43
N PHE A 122 10.97 -11.46 12.13
CA PHE A 122 11.93 -10.40 12.39
C PHE A 122 12.11 -10.18 13.91
N GLU A 123 13.37 -10.07 14.33
CA GLU A 123 13.73 -9.79 15.71
C GLU A 123 14.13 -8.31 15.82
N PRO A 124 13.33 -7.47 16.51
CA PRO A 124 13.67 -6.07 16.68
C PRO A 124 14.86 -5.89 17.62
N GLU A 125 15.68 -4.87 17.35
CA GLU A 125 16.81 -4.52 18.21
C GLU A 125 16.34 -3.75 19.44
N ASN A 126 15.25 -3.00 19.30
CA ASN A 126 14.70 -2.15 20.34
C ASN A 126 13.29 -2.59 20.77
N ARG A 127 12.79 -1.99 21.85
CA ARG A 127 11.45 -2.27 22.40
C ARG A 127 10.55 -1.05 22.54
N GLY A 128 11.08 0.16 22.34
CA GLY A 128 10.27 1.38 22.37
C GLY A 128 9.33 1.50 21.17
N THR A 129 8.50 2.54 21.12
CA THR A 129 7.60 2.84 20.00
C THR A 129 7.74 4.31 19.59
N ASP A 130 7.94 4.56 18.30
CA ASP A 130 7.93 5.88 17.66
C ASP A 130 7.24 5.80 16.30
N LEU A 131 5.92 5.92 16.33
CA LEU A 131 5.12 6.00 15.11
C LEU A 131 5.42 7.26 14.27
N ASN A 132 5.79 8.37 14.91
CA ASN A 132 6.06 9.61 14.18
C ASN A 132 7.30 9.45 13.30
N GLY A 133 8.39 8.90 13.85
CA GLY A 133 9.59 8.57 13.10
C GLY A 133 9.30 7.60 11.92
N ALA A 134 8.45 6.60 12.14
CA ALA A 134 8.03 5.68 11.08
C ALA A 134 7.22 6.37 9.97
N LEU A 135 6.29 7.26 10.32
CA LEU A 135 5.50 8.04 9.36
C LEU A 135 6.36 9.06 8.58
N GLU A 136 7.31 9.72 9.24
CA GLU A 136 8.26 10.59 8.56
C GLU A 136 9.11 9.82 7.55
N PHE A 137 9.62 8.65 7.93
CA PHE A 137 10.37 7.78 7.03
C PHE A 137 9.51 7.34 5.84
N LEU A 138 8.27 6.92 6.10
CA LEU A 138 7.30 6.58 5.05
C LEU A 138 7.14 7.72 4.04
N GLY A 139 6.96 8.95 4.53
CA GLY A 139 6.82 10.14 3.69
C GLY A 139 8.02 10.41 2.78
N ARG A 140 9.23 9.96 3.16
CA ARG A 140 10.46 10.10 2.36
C ARG A 140 10.62 8.99 1.33
N VAL A 141 10.21 7.76 1.64
CA VAL A 141 10.53 6.57 0.81
C VAL A 141 9.39 6.07 -0.07
N VAL A 142 8.16 6.53 0.14
CA VAL A 142 6.97 6.03 -0.56
C VAL A 142 6.36 7.08 -1.50
N PRO A 143 5.91 6.70 -2.71
CA PRO A 143 5.25 7.62 -3.63
C PRO A 143 3.97 8.26 -3.05
N ARG A 144 3.57 9.40 -3.61
CA ARG A 144 2.42 10.20 -3.13
C ARG A 144 1.08 9.45 -3.12
N LYS A 145 0.91 8.42 -3.97
CA LYS A 145 -0.31 7.59 -4.05
C LYS A 145 -0.01 6.20 -3.49
N ALA A 146 -0.25 6.00 -2.20
CA ALA A 146 -0.12 4.71 -1.55
C ALA A 146 -1.23 4.55 -0.50
N ILE A 147 -1.78 3.34 -0.36
CA ILE A 147 -2.61 2.99 0.78
C ILE A 147 -1.66 2.56 1.90
N THR A 148 -1.82 3.11 3.09
CA THR A 148 -0.95 2.84 4.23
C THR A 148 -1.76 2.22 5.35
N VAL A 149 -1.44 0.98 5.69
CA VAL A 149 -2.09 0.26 6.78
C VAL A 149 -1.10 0.13 7.92
N CYS A 150 -1.42 0.75 9.06
CA CYS A 150 -0.62 0.70 10.27
C CYS A 150 -1.22 -0.31 11.24
N VAL A 151 -0.40 -1.26 11.68
CA VAL A 151 -0.75 -2.27 12.67
C VAL A 151 0.04 -1.99 13.94
N SER A 152 -0.63 -1.44 14.94
CA SER A 152 -0.08 -1.08 16.25
C SER A 152 -1.19 -1.16 17.30
N ASP A 153 -0.82 -1.40 18.55
CA ASP A 153 -1.72 -1.26 19.71
C ASP A 153 -1.74 0.18 20.27
N PHE A 154 -0.93 1.08 19.68
CA PHE A 154 -0.83 2.50 20.02
C PHE A 154 -0.45 2.80 21.48
N LEU A 155 0.04 1.80 22.22
CA LEU A 155 0.42 1.94 23.62
C LEU A 155 1.81 2.57 23.75
N GLY A 156 1.95 3.59 24.60
CA GLY A 156 3.25 4.24 24.86
C GLY A 156 3.71 5.22 23.78
N GLN A 157 2.85 5.54 22.81
CA GLN A 157 3.17 6.52 21.77
C GLN A 157 3.09 7.95 22.29
N THR A 158 4.03 8.81 21.87
CA THR A 158 3.81 10.25 21.87
C THR A 158 2.71 10.55 20.86
N ASN A 159 1.62 11.21 21.27
CA ASN A 159 0.47 11.52 20.41
C ASN A 159 0.91 11.88 18.99
N PRO A 160 0.55 11.08 17.97
CA PRO A 160 0.90 11.42 16.60
C PRO A 160 0.28 12.79 16.30
N THR A 161 1.09 13.74 15.86
CA THR A 161 0.58 15.09 15.65
C THR A 161 -0.48 15.00 14.56
N ARG A 162 -1.68 15.55 14.81
CA ARG A 162 -2.79 15.57 13.84
C ARG A 162 -2.33 16.09 12.48
N GLN A 163 -1.36 17.00 12.44
CA GLN A 163 -0.69 17.52 11.25
C GLN A 163 0.14 16.48 10.48
N LEU A 164 0.86 15.58 11.16
CA LEU A 164 1.60 14.49 10.52
C LEU A 164 0.65 13.40 10.02
N MET A 165 -0.41 13.10 10.76
CA MET A 165 -1.49 12.25 10.27
C MET A 165 -2.15 12.89 9.05
N ASP A 166 -2.62 14.13 9.13
CA ASP A 166 -3.32 14.87 8.05
C ASP A 166 -2.46 15.04 6.78
N ALA A 167 -1.15 15.27 6.93
CA ALA A 167 -0.21 15.30 5.81
C ALA A 167 -0.10 13.93 5.10
N HIS A 168 -0.36 12.84 5.82
CA HIS A 168 -0.34 11.48 5.31
C HIS A 168 -1.73 10.90 5.01
N LEU A 169 -2.83 11.52 5.46
CA LEU A 169 -4.23 11.05 5.41
C LEU A 169 -4.95 11.25 4.06
N ARG A 170 -4.23 11.49 2.95
CA ARG A 170 -4.75 11.11 1.60
C ARG A 170 -4.62 9.61 1.34
N ARG A 171 -4.36 8.84 2.40
CA ARG A 171 -4.10 7.41 2.43
C ARG A 171 -5.06 6.85 3.47
N HIS A 172 -5.92 5.91 3.07
CA HIS A 172 -6.86 5.26 4.00
C HIS A 172 -6.06 4.56 5.09
N VAL A 173 -6.10 5.10 6.31
CA VAL A 173 -5.53 4.47 7.51
C VAL A 173 -6.64 3.65 8.15
N VAL A 174 -6.54 2.33 8.04
CA VAL A 174 -7.41 1.41 8.78
C VAL A 174 -6.72 1.11 10.10
N MET A 175 -7.33 1.60 11.19
CA MET A 175 -6.89 1.38 12.56
C MET A 175 -7.70 0.21 13.11
N SER A 176 -7.06 -0.85 13.59
CA SER A 176 -7.75 -1.95 14.26
C SER A 176 -7.40 -1.96 15.74
N GLU A 177 -8.32 -1.47 16.57
CA GLU A 177 -8.27 -1.54 18.03
C GLU A 177 -8.91 -2.86 18.49
N THR A 178 -8.37 -4.03 18.16
CA THR A 178 -8.89 -5.26 18.78
C THR A 178 -7.86 -6.38 18.84
N LEU A 179 -6.95 -6.29 19.81
CA LEU A 179 -6.19 -7.45 20.30
C LEU A 179 -6.57 -7.87 21.73
N ALA A 180 -7.54 -7.19 22.36
CA ALA A 180 -7.89 -7.40 23.76
C ALA A 180 -9.04 -8.40 24.02
N GLN A 181 -9.55 -9.14 23.03
CA GLN A 181 -10.72 -10.02 23.24
C GLN A 181 -10.57 -11.50 22.87
N THR A 182 -9.36 -12.01 22.55
CA THR A 182 -9.20 -13.43 22.17
C THR A 182 -8.49 -14.29 23.24
N SER A 183 -8.60 -13.93 24.52
CA SER A 183 -8.07 -14.77 25.63
C SER A 183 -9.04 -14.94 26.80
N ALA A 184 -10.35 -14.81 26.54
CA ALA A 184 -11.39 -15.08 27.53
C ALA A 184 -12.44 -16.05 26.97
N THR A 185 -12.01 -17.28 26.68
CA THR A 185 -12.83 -18.50 26.87
C THR A 185 -11.93 -19.70 27.09
#